data_AF-A0A955P332-F1
#
_entry.id   AF-A0A955P332-F1
#
_cell.length_a   1.000
_cell.length_b   1.000
_cell.length_c   1.000
_cell.angle_alpha   90.00
_cell.angle_beta   90.00
_cell.angle_gamma   90.00
#
_symmetry.space_group_name_H-M   'P 1'
#
loop_
_entity.id
_entity.type
_entity.pdbx_description
1 polymer ?
#
loop_
_entity_poly.entity_id
_entity_poly.type
_entity_poly.pdbx_seq_one_letter_code
_entity_poly.pdbx_strand_id
1 'polypeptide(L)'
;SFDTEVVPSDFAEASRSLDIAVETSEDNDEETQFFRIEGQTPATESGGTLVITVQRFEDASPKPVKHIWEYFSLNGKLGGASFPSTPIFGELTYPSSWHGWRIPVEPSTRERSFEISIKADEPPGLDHSIQAHFLPN
;
A
#
# COMPACT_ATOMS: atom_id res chain seq x y z
N SER A 1 7.77 25.16 -27.90
CA SER A 1 8.97 24.34 -27.68
C SER A 1 8.66 23.48 -26.46
N PHE A 2 8.67 22.16 -26.59
CA PHE A 2 8.56 21.29 -25.42
C PHE A 2 9.98 21.14 -24.88
N ASP A 3 10.20 21.56 -23.62
CA ASP A 3 11.44 21.26 -22.92
C ASP A 3 11.49 19.75 -22.72
N THR A 4 12.36 19.09 -23.49
CA THR A 4 12.76 17.71 -23.21
C THR A 4 13.71 17.74 -22.02
N GLU A 5 13.16 17.75 -20.81
CA GLU A 5 13.93 17.37 -19.64
C GLU A 5 14.44 15.93 -19.85
N VAL A 6 15.74 15.75 -19.67
CA VAL A 6 16.39 14.44 -19.74
C VAL A 6 15.81 13.58 -18.63
N VAL A 7 15.20 12.45 -18.99
CA VAL A 7 14.72 11.47 -18.01
C VAL A 7 15.93 11.04 -17.18
N PRO A 8 15.91 11.17 -15.84
CA PRO A 8 16.99 10.70 -15.00
C PRO A 8 17.25 9.22 -15.25
N SER A 9 18.44 8.88 -15.74
CA SER A 9 18.85 7.50 -16.00
C SER A 9 19.35 6.77 -14.74
N ASP A 10 19.60 7.53 -13.68
CA ASP A 10 20.38 7.08 -12.53
C ASP A 10 19.48 6.91 -11.30
N PHE A 11 18.45 6.07 -11.41
CA PHE A 11 17.90 5.46 -10.20
C PHE A 11 18.98 4.51 -9.66
N ALA A 12 19.54 4.83 -8.49
CA ALA A 12 20.61 4.05 -7.89
C ALA A 12 20.19 2.60 -7.62
N GLU A 13 18.89 2.35 -7.43
CA GLU A 13 18.30 1.05 -7.17
C GLU A 13 17.04 0.85 -8.03
N ALA A 14 16.73 -0.40 -8.38
CA ALA A 14 15.49 -0.73 -9.11
C ALA A 14 14.29 -0.86 -8.16
N SER A 15 13.12 -0.40 -8.61
CA SER A 15 11.85 -0.71 -7.96
C SER A 15 11.58 -2.21 -7.98
N ARG A 16 10.86 -2.71 -6.98
CA ARG A 16 10.54 -4.13 -6.87
C ARG A 16 9.25 -4.38 -6.11
N SER A 17 8.58 -5.49 -6.43
CA SER A 17 7.57 -6.07 -5.54
C SER A 17 8.25 -6.66 -4.32
N LEU A 18 7.54 -6.64 -3.19
CA LEU A 18 7.98 -7.26 -1.94
C LEU A 18 7.14 -8.50 -1.69
N ASP A 19 7.79 -9.56 -1.19
CA ASP A 19 7.09 -10.70 -0.63
C ASP A 19 6.42 -10.29 0.68
N ILE A 20 5.13 -10.57 0.79
CA ILE A 20 4.33 -10.26 1.98
C ILE A 20 3.54 -11.49 2.43
N ALA A 21 3.41 -11.64 3.74
CA ALA A 21 2.41 -12.48 4.35
C ALA A 21 1.17 -11.63 4.64
N VAL A 22 -0.02 -12.17 4.33
CA VAL A 22 -1.30 -11.50 4.60
C VAL A 22 -2.16 -12.47 5.41
N GLU A 23 -2.56 -12.03 6.60
CA GLU A 23 -3.55 -12.70 7.44
C GLU A 23 -4.84 -11.90 7.42
N THR A 24 -5.96 -12.58 7.19
CA THR A 24 -7.29 -11.95 7.14
C THR A 24 -8.12 -12.41 8.33
N SER A 25 -8.85 -11.47 8.93
CA SER A 25 -9.85 -11.74 9.96
C SER A 25 -11.07 -10.84 9.78
N GLU A 26 -12.22 -11.29 10.23
CA GLU A 26 -13.49 -10.57 10.11
C GLU A 26 -14.00 -10.18 11.50
N ASP A 27 -14.66 -9.03 11.62
CA ASP A 27 -15.43 -8.73 12.83
C ASP A 27 -16.77 -9.49 12.79
N ASN A 28 -17.36 -9.72 13.96
CA ASN A 28 -18.61 -10.49 14.09
C ASN A 28 -19.82 -9.83 13.39
N ASP A 29 -19.70 -8.56 13.01
CA ASP A 29 -20.75 -7.79 12.34
C ASP A 29 -20.71 -7.90 10.80
N GLU A 30 -19.86 -8.77 10.22
CA GLU A 30 -19.73 -9.11 8.78
C GLU A 30 -19.48 -7.93 7.80
N GLU A 31 -19.47 -6.68 8.26
CA GLU A 31 -19.23 -5.47 7.43
C GLU A 31 -17.79 -4.94 7.52
N THR A 32 -16.97 -5.49 8.42
CA THR A 32 -15.58 -5.05 8.60
C THR A 32 -14.62 -6.23 8.47
N GLN A 33 -13.65 -6.08 7.58
CA GLN A 33 -12.52 -6.99 7.43
C GLN A 33 -11.23 -6.32 7.87
N PHE A 34 -10.35 -7.11 8.48
CA PHE A 34 -9.03 -6.70 8.91
C PHE A 34 -7.96 -7.54 8.24
N PHE A 35 -6.94 -6.87 7.69
CA PHE A 35 -5.79 -7.50 7.08
C PHE A 35 -4.54 -7.13 7.86
N ARG A 36 -3.81 -8.13 8.36
CA ARG A 36 -2.48 -7.98 8.94
C ARG A 36 -1.45 -8.39 7.90
N ILE A 37 -0.57 -7.46 7.55
CA ILE A 37 0.40 -7.58 6.47
C ILE A 37 1.80 -7.50 7.08
N GLU A 38 2.60 -8.51 6.84
CA GLU A 38 4.00 -8.56 7.27
C GLU A 38 4.93 -8.68 6.06
N GLY A 39 6.07 -8.00 6.13
CA GLY A 39 7.09 -8.10 5.09
C GLY A 39 8.37 -7.35 5.47
N GLN A 40 9.26 -7.20 4.50
CA GLN A 40 10.55 -6.51 4.70
C GLN A 40 10.82 -5.52 3.58
N THR A 41 11.23 -4.29 3.94
CA THR A 41 11.82 -3.36 2.98
C THR A 41 13.30 -3.71 2.79
N PRO A 42 13.87 -3.54 1.59
CA PRO A 42 15.28 -3.79 1.36
C PRO A 42 16.16 -2.83 2.17
N ALA A 43 17.44 -3.19 2.34
CA ALA A 43 18.47 -2.21 2.65
C ALA A 43 18.57 -1.22 1.47
N THR A 44 18.72 0.07 1.78
CA THR A 44 18.76 1.14 0.78
C THR A 44 19.62 2.30 1.31
N GLU A 45 20.48 2.86 0.47
CA GLU A 45 21.34 3.98 0.85
C GLU A 45 20.62 5.33 0.74
N SER A 46 19.65 5.46 -0.16
CA SER A 46 18.89 6.70 -0.40
C SER A 46 17.51 6.71 0.25
N GLY A 47 17.08 5.57 0.80
CA GLY A 47 15.70 5.43 1.26
C GLY A 47 14.76 5.21 0.08
N GLY A 48 13.47 5.38 0.34
CA GLY A 48 12.47 5.22 -0.71
C GLY A 48 11.05 5.35 -0.18
N THR A 49 10.15 4.77 -0.94
CA THR A 49 8.72 4.67 -0.62
C THR A 49 8.30 3.22 -0.64
N LEU A 50 7.79 2.74 0.49
CA LEU A 50 6.97 1.53 0.54
C LEU A 50 5.56 1.91 0.07
N VAL A 51 5.07 1.20 -0.93
CA VAL A 51 3.71 1.33 -1.45
C VAL A 51 2.93 0.08 -1.09
N ILE A 52 1.84 0.25 -0.36
CA ILE A 52 0.86 -0.81 -0.10
C ILE A 52 -0.39 -0.51 -0.90
N THR A 53 -0.89 -1.49 -1.64
CA THR A 53 -2.15 -1.38 -2.38
C THR A 53 -3.12 -2.45 -1.95
N VAL A 54 -4.40 -2.11 -1.99
CA VAL A 54 -5.53 -3.03 -1.81
C VAL A 54 -6.45 -2.86 -3.01
N GLN A 55 -6.78 -3.96 -3.67
CA GLN A 55 -7.74 -4.00 -4.77
C GLN A 55 -8.93 -4.87 -4.36
N ARG A 56 -10.15 -4.39 -4.61
CA ARG A 56 -11.41 -5.08 -4.29
C ARG A 56 -12.04 -5.71 -5.52
N PHE A 57 -12.66 -6.87 -5.31
CA PHE A 57 -13.32 -7.67 -6.34
C PHE A 57 -14.71 -8.10 -5.88
N GLU A 58 -15.62 -8.24 -6.83
CA GLU A 58 -16.92 -8.88 -6.68
C GLU A 58 -17.00 -9.93 -7.80
N ASP A 59 -17.22 -11.20 -7.46
CA ASP A 59 -17.22 -12.32 -8.42
C ASP A 59 -15.98 -12.33 -9.34
N ALA A 60 -14.78 -12.19 -8.75
CA ALA A 60 -13.49 -12.08 -9.44
C ALA A 60 -13.32 -10.88 -10.40
N SER A 61 -14.29 -9.96 -10.45
CA SER A 61 -14.22 -8.75 -11.27
C SER A 61 -13.87 -7.54 -10.41
N PRO A 62 -12.90 -6.69 -10.81
CA PRO A 62 -12.62 -5.46 -10.08
C PRO A 62 -13.89 -4.61 -9.97
N LYS A 63 -14.24 -4.18 -8.76
CA LYS A 63 -15.48 -3.42 -8.49
C LYS A 63 -15.17 -1.96 -8.16
N PRO A 64 -15.34 -1.02 -9.11
CA PRO A 64 -15.08 0.38 -8.84
C PRO A 64 -16.14 0.98 -7.92
N VAL A 65 -15.69 1.77 -6.95
CA VAL A 65 -16.56 2.54 -6.06
C VAL A 65 -16.10 3.99 -6.03
N LYS A 66 -17.05 4.91 -5.84
CA LYS A 66 -16.71 6.30 -5.51
C LYS A 66 -16.20 6.37 -4.08
N HIS A 67 -15.39 7.38 -3.78
CA HIS A 67 -14.97 7.62 -2.40
C HIS A 67 -14.21 6.45 -1.76
N ILE A 68 -13.39 5.74 -2.56
CA ILE A 68 -12.72 4.51 -2.09
C ILE A 68 -11.84 4.72 -0.84
N TRP A 69 -11.34 5.93 -0.62
CA TRP A 69 -10.55 6.28 0.55
C TRP A 69 -11.35 6.24 1.87
N GLU A 70 -12.69 6.28 1.82
CA GLU A 70 -13.55 6.20 3.02
C GLU A 70 -13.65 4.77 3.55
N TYR A 71 -13.45 3.78 2.69
CA TYR A 71 -13.61 2.37 3.03
C TYR A 71 -12.37 1.75 3.66
N PHE A 72 -11.20 2.37 3.48
CA PHE A 72 -9.95 1.78 3.93
C PHE A 72 -9.17 2.71 4.84
N SER A 73 -8.68 2.16 5.93
CA SER A 73 -7.69 2.83 6.78
C SER A 73 -6.48 1.93 6.99
N LEU A 74 -5.31 2.56 7.16
CA LEU A 74 -4.04 1.88 7.34
C LEU A 74 -3.32 2.44 8.57
N ASN A 75 -2.77 1.54 9.39
CA ASN A 75 -1.82 1.87 10.44
C ASN A 75 -0.75 0.78 10.53
N GLY A 76 0.35 1.01 11.24
CA GLY A 76 1.37 -0.01 11.38
C GLY A 76 2.68 0.49 11.96
N LYS A 77 3.70 -0.36 11.82
CA LYS A 77 5.08 -0.11 12.23
C LYS A 77 6.06 -0.51 11.13
N LEU A 78 7.16 0.23 11.02
CA LEU A 78 8.31 -0.06 10.17
C LEU A 78 9.57 0.00 11.04
N GLY A 79 10.34 -1.09 11.07
CA GLY A 79 11.48 -1.22 12.00
C GLY A 79 11.08 -1.07 13.47
N GLY A 80 9.83 -1.42 13.82
CA GLY A 80 9.28 -1.31 15.18
C GLY A 80 8.72 0.06 15.56
N ALA A 81 8.88 1.10 14.73
CA ALA A 81 8.34 2.43 14.96
C ALA A 81 7.10 2.71 14.10
N SER A 82 6.13 3.47 14.63
CA SER A 82 5.01 3.96 13.83
C SER A 82 5.51 4.89 12.72
N PHE A 83 4.85 4.83 11.56
CA PHE A 83 5.18 5.65 10.40
C PHE A 83 4.00 6.55 10.00
N PRO A 84 4.27 7.70 9.35
CA PRO A 84 3.23 8.42 8.61
C PRO A 84 2.92 7.68 7.30
N SER A 85 1.67 7.77 6.84
CA SER A 85 1.25 7.23 5.54
C SER A 85 0.43 8.25 4.77
N THR A 86 0.67 8.37 3.47
CA THR A 86 -0.07 9.27 2.58
C THR A 86 -0.92 8.45 1.61
N PRO A 87 -2.26 8.59 1.61
CA PRO A 87 -3.12 7.94 0.62
C PRO A 87 -2.72 8.27 -0.82
N ILE A 88 -2.83 7.30 -1.72
CA ILE A 88 -2.58 7.51 -3.15
C ILE A 88 -3.70 8.33 -3.79
N PHE A 89 -4.95 8.02 -3.41
CA PHE A 89 -6.13 8.75 -3.85
C PHE A 89 -6.49 9.80 -2.81
N GLY A 90 -6.73 11.04 -3.27
CA GLY A 90 -7.34 12.09 -2.46
C GLY A 90 -8.86 12.11 -2.55
N GLU A 91 -9.48 13.13 -1.95
CA GLU A 91 -10.94 13.28 -1.76
C GLU A 91 -11.77 13.51 -3.04
N LEU A 92 -11.13 13.77 -4.18
CA LEU A 92 -11.81 14.02 -5.46
C LEU A 92 -11.22 13.11 -6.53
N THR A 93 -11.56 11.82 -6.43
CA THR A 93 -11.07 10.83 -7.39
C THR A 93 -12.21 10.14 -8.13
N TYR A 94 -11.90 9.69 -9.35
CA TYR A 94 -12.78 8.87 -10.16
C TYR A 94 -13.08 7.55 -9.44
N PRO A 95 -14.20 6.87 -9.76
CA PRO A 95 -14.47 5.56 -9.18
C PRO A 95 -13.29 4.61 -9.39
N SER A 96 -12.78 4.03 -8.32
CA SER A 96 -11.62 3.14 -8.35
C SER A 96 -11.98 1.81 -7.69
N SER A 97 -11.42 0.72 -8.18
CA SER A 97 -11.50 -0.61 -7.56
C SER A 97 -10.30 -0.90 -6.67
N TRP A 98 -9.42 0.08 -6.46
CA TRP A 98 -8.24 -0.07 -5.62
C TRP A 98 -7.92 1.21 -4.86
N HIS A 99 -7.26 1.05 -3.73
CA HIS A 99 -6.66 2.12 -2.95
C HIS A 99 -5.23 1.74 -2.56
N GLY A 100 -4.49 2.70 -2.02
CA GLY A 100 -3.16 2.41 -1.51
C GLY A 100 -2.54 3.59 -0.78
N TRP A 101 -1.38 3.36 -0.19
CA TRP A 101 -0.66 4.33 0.63
C TRP A 101 0.81 4.36 0.26
N ARG A 102 1.40 5.54 0.38
CA ARG A 102 2.83 5.78 0.31
C ARG A 102 3.37 5.94 1.73
N ILE A 103 4.37 5.14 2.09
CA ILE A 103 5.00 5.12 3.40
C ILE A 103 6.49 5.44 3.17
N PRO A 104 7.02 6.53 3.75
CA PRO A 104 8.43 6.86 3.59
C PRO A 104 9.30 5.82 4.30
N VAL A 105 10.37 5.42 3.62
CA VAL A 105 11.39 4.51 4.14
C VAL A 105 12.70 5.27 4.18
N GLU A 106 13.21 5.50 5.39
CA GLU A 106 14.50 6.15 5.57
C GLU A 106 15.66 5.25 5.11
N PRO A 107 16.79 5.85 4.68
CA PRO A 107 18.03 5.13 4.46
C PRO A 107 18.38 4.13 5.57
N SER A 108 18.85 2.96 5.18
CA SER A 108 19.16 1.86 6.09
C SER A 108 20.14 0.88 5.44
N THR A 109 21.21 0.55 6.13
CA THR A 109 22.16 -0.50 5.72
C THR A 109 21.65 -1.92 5.98
N ARG A 110 20.45 -2.05 6.54
CA ARG A 110 19.78 -3.33 6.84
C ARG A 110 18.34 -3.27 6.37
N GLU A 111 17.82 -4.45 6.03
CA GLU A 111 16.39 -4.64 5.80
C GLU A 111 15.61 -4.26 7.06
N ARG A 112 14.38 -3.77 6.88
CA ARG A 112 13.48 -3.43 7.97
C ARG A 112 12.18 -4.17 7.82
N SER A 113 11.78 -4.89 8.86
CA SER A 113 10.46 -5.50 8.92
C SER A 113 9.38 -4.43 9.03
N PHE A 114 8.25 -4.65 8.37
CA PHE A 114 7.04 -3.89 8.60
C PHE A 114 5.91 -4.82 9.02
N GLU A 115 5.02 -4.27 9.84
CA GLU A 115 3.74 -4.87 10.23
C GLU A 115 2.68 -3.79 10.02
N ILE A 116 1.70 -4.09 9.17
CA ILE A 116 0.68 -3.14 8.73
C ILE A 116 -0.68 -3.76 8.93
N SER A 117 -1.60 -2.98 9.49
CA SER A 117 -3.00 -3.34 9.62
C SER A 117 -3.82 -2.47 8.68
N ILE A 118 -4.57 -3.11 7.78
CA ILE A 118 -5.61 -2.46 6.98
C ILE A 118 -6.97 -2.85 7.54
N LYS A 119 -7.81 -1.85 7.77
CA LYS A 119 -9.24 -2.05 8.04
C LYS A 119 -10.01 -1.71 6.76
N ALA A 120 -10.89 -2.61 6.34
CA ALA A 120 -11.83 -2.43 5.23
C ALA A 120 -13.26 -2.42 5.78
N ASP A 121 -13.93 -1.27 5.70
CA ASP A 121 -15.32 -1.05 6.14
C ASP A 121 -16.26 -1.10 4.94
N GLU A 122 -16.40 -2.26 4.31
CA GLU A 122 -17.10 -2.43 3.03
C GLU A 122 -18.30 -3.38 3.13
N PRO A 123 -19.25 -3.34 2.18
CA PRO A 123 -20.31 -4.35 2.12
C PRO A 123 -19.73 -5.78 2.07
N PRO A 124 -20.41 -6.77 2.67
CA PRO A 124 -19.94 -8.15 2.67
C PRO A 124 -19.86 -8.76 1.27
N GLY A 125 -19.08 -9.82 1.13
CA GLY A 125 -18.96 -10.59 -0.12
C GLY A 125 -17.97 -10.03 -1.14
N LEU A 126 -17.03 -9.19 -0.69
CA LEU A 126 -15.93 -8.69 -1.51
C LEU A 126 -14.65 -9.47 -1.21
N ASP A 127 -13.91 -9.78 -2.27
CA ASP A 127 -12.55 -10.31 -2.15
C ASP A 127 -11.52 -9.17 -2.29
N HIS A 128 -10.35 -9.35 -1.69
CA HIS A 128 -9.26 -8.38 -1.77
C HIS A 128 -7.94 -9.01 -2.22
N SER A 129 -7.22 -8.28 -3.06
CA SER A 129 -5.81 -8.53 -3.36
C SER A 129 -4.96 -7.42 -2.77
N ILE A 130 -4.00 -7.79 -1.93
CA ILE A 130 -3.06 -6.84 -1.32
C ILE A 130 -1.69 -7.05 -1.93
N GLN A 131 -1.02 -5.95 -2.26
CA GLN A 131 0.35 -5.97 -2.80
C GLN A 131 1.23 -4.92 -2.12
N ALA A 132 2.53 -5.20 -2.11
CA ALA A 132 3.55 -4.30 -1.60
C ALA A 132 4.65 -4.09 -2.63
N HIS A 133 5.08 -2.84 -2.79
CA HIS A 133 6.18 -2.46 -3.66
C HIS A 133 7.13 -1.51 -2.95
N PHE A 134 8.42 -1.59 -3.30
CA PHE A 134 9.41 -0.62 -2.89
C PHE A 134 9.87 0.21 -4.07
N LEU A 135 9.80 1.53 -3.93
CA LEU A 135 10.26 2.52 -4.90
C LEU A 135 11.45 3.27 -4.29
N PRO A 136 12.70 3.00 -4.72
CA PRO A 136 13.86 3.73 -4.22
C PRO A 136 13.83 5.21 -4.64
N ASN A 137 14.44 6.06 -3.81
CA ASN A 137 14.66 7.48 -4.11
C ASN A 137 15.82 7.66 -5.10
#